data_AF-A0A973JU69-F1
#
_entry.id   AF-A0A973JU69-F1
#
_cell.length_a   1.000
_cell.length_b   1.000
_cell.length_c   1.000
_cell.angle_alpha   90.00
_cell.angle_beta   90.00
_cell.angle_gamma   90.00
#
_symmetry.space_group_name_H-M   'P 1'
#
loop_
_entity.id
_entity.type
_entity.pdbx_description
1 polymer ?
#
loop_
_entity_poly.entity_id
_entity_poly.type
_entity_poly.pdbx_seq_one_letter_code
_entity_poly.pdbx_strand_id
1 'polypeptide(L)' 'MKVGIISDTHVPGAASSLPPAVFEIFRSVDLILHAGDIVQASVLDELEAIAPVEA' A
#
# COMPACT_ATOMS: atom_id res chain seq x y z
N MET A 1 13.55 -10.91 7.20
CA MET A 1 13.07 -9.58 6.84
C MET A 1 12.48 -9.64 5.44
N LYS A 2 11.17 -9.46 5.31
CA LYS A 2 10.42 -9.48 4.05
C LYS A 2 9.84 -8.08 3.83
N VAL A 3 10.14 -7.48 2.69
CA VAL A 3 9.66 -6.14 2.34
C VAL A 3 8.67 -6.26 1.19
N GLY A 4 7.47 -5.70 1.36
CA GLY A 4 6.49 -5.53 0.29
C GLY A 4 6.78 -4.22 -0.45
N ILE A 5 6.72 -4.22 -1.78
CA ILE A 5 6.90 -3.01 -2.58
C ILE A 5 5.66 -2.85 -3.45
N ILE A 6 5.06 -1.66 -3.43
CA ILE A 6 3.91 -1.28 -4.25
C ILE A 6 4.13 0.13 -4.82
N SER A 7 3.45 0.47 -5.90
CA SER A 7 3.60 1.73 -6.65
C SER A 7 2.30 2.02 -7.37
N ASP A 8 2.11 3.26 -7.84
CA ASP A 8 1.05 3.62 -8.81
C ASP A 8 -0.34 3.18 -8.36
N THR A 9 -0.62 3.33 -7.06
CA THR A 9 -1.91 2.94 -6.49
C THR A 9 -3.03 3.80 -7.07
N HIS A 10 -2.78 5.09 -7.29
CA HIS A 10 -3.66 6.02 -8.02
C HIS A 10 -5.15 5.90 -7.62
N VAL A 11 -5.39 5.83 -6.31
CA VAL A 11 -6.70 5.71 -5.65
C VAL A 11 -7.05 7.00 -4.90
N PRO A 12 -8.25 7.57 -5.10
CA PRO A 12 -9.22 7.25 -6.14
C PRO A 12 -8.74 7.79 -7.50
N GLY A 13 -9.05 7.05 -8.57
CA GLY A 13 -8.64 7.43 -9.92
C GLY A 13 -8.72 6.24 -10.86
N ALA A 14 -7.60 5.53 -11.02
CA ALA A 14 -7.56 4.31 -11.82
C ALA A 14 -8.37 3.18 -11.18
N ALA A 15 -8.46 3.19 -9.85
CA ALA A 15 -9.35 2.34 -9.06
C ALA A 15 -10.10 3.18 -8.01
N SER A 16 -11.22 2.65 -7.52
CA SER A 16 -12.00 3.29 -6.45
C SER A 16 -11.40 3.04 -5.06
N SER A 17 -10.65 1.96 -4.89
CA SER A 17 -10.03 1.52 -3.63
C SER A 17 -8.86 0.58 -3.93
N LEU A 18 -7.98 0.34 -2.96
CA LEU A 18 -6.99 -0.72 -3.07
C LEU A 18 -7.70 -2.09 -3.20
N PRO A 19 -7.24 -2.98 -4.11
CA PRO A 19 -7.79 -4.33 -4.20
C PRO A 19 -7.57 -5.10 -2.88
N PRO A 20 -8.57 -5.87 -2.38
CA PRO A 20 -8.43 -6.64 -1.15
C PRO A 20 -7.21 -7.57 -1.10
N ALA A 21 -6.78 -8.07 -2.26
CA ALA A 21 -5.60 -8.92 -2.38
C ALA A 21 -4.29 -8.24 -1.94
N VAL A 22 -4.18 -6.90 -2.03
CA VAL A 22 -3.01 -6.15 -1.56
C VAL A 22 -2.77 -6.42 -0.08
N PHE A 23 -3.85 -6.35 0.72
CA PHE A 23 -3.78 -6.57 2.16
C PHE A 23 -3.42 -8.02 2.52
N GLU A 24 -3.95 -8.99 1.80
CA GLU A 24 -3.63 -10.41 2.02
C GLU A 24 -2.17 -10.74 1.64
N ILE A 25 -1.69 -10.20 0.53
CA ILE A 25 -0.30 -10.42 0.07
C ILE A 25 0.70 -9.79 1.06
N PHE A 26 0.39 -8.61 1.59
CA PHE A 26 1.28 -7.89 2.50
C PHE A 26 1.11 -8.25 3.98
N ARG A 27 0.14 -9.08 4.35
CA ARG A 27 -0.10 -9.48 5.76
C ARG A 27 1.11 -10.05 6.52
N SER A 28 2.12 -10.55 5.82
CA SER A 28 3.32 -11.19 6.40
C SER A 28 4.63 -10.45 6.13
N VAL A 29 4.57 -9.19 5.68
CA VAL A 29 5.76 -8.38 5.46
C VAL A 29 6.11 -7.60 6.72
N ASP A 30 7.40 -7.35 6.92
CA ASP A 30 7.92 -6.57 8.04
C ASP A 30 7.86 -5.05 7.76
N LEU A 31 7.79 -4.66 6.48
CA LEU A 31 7.74 -3.28 5.98
C LEU A 31 7.08 -3.24 4.59
N ILE A 32 6.28 -2.20 4.33
CA ILE A 32 5.77 -1.86 3.01
C ILE A 32 6.50 -0.60 2.52
N LEU A 33 7.06 -0.64 1.31
CA LEU A 33 7.61 0.52 0.62
C LEU A 33 6.67 0.92 -0.52
N HIS A 34 6.13 2.13 -0.47
CA HIS A 34 5.38 2.71 -1.58
C HIS A 34 6.32 3.51 -2.48
N ALA A 35 6.49 3.13 -3.75
CA ALA A 35 7.54 3.67 -4.62
C ALA A 35 7.16 4.98 -5.35
N GLY A 36 5.91 5.43 -5.24
CA GLY A 36 5.46 6.72 -5.75
C GLY A 36 4.06 6.67 -6.36
N ASP A 37 3.59 7.82 -6.84
CA ASP A 37 2.26 8.03 -7.43
C ASP A 37 1.08 7.75 -6.47
N ILE A 38 1.23 8.28 -5.26
CA ILE A 38 0.19 8.35 -4.24
C ILE A 38 -0.62 9.62 -4.50
N VAL A 39 -1.90 9.47 -4.86
CA VAL A 39 -2.78 10.62 -5.11
C VAL A 39 -3.61 11.03 -3.88
N GLN A 40 -3.78 10.13 -2.92
CA GLN A 40 -4.39 10.42 -1.62
C GLN A 40 -3.62 9.75 -0.49
N ALA A 41 -3.40 10.51 0.59
CA ALA A 41 -2.69 10.04 1.78
C ALA A 41 -3.40 8.86 2.48
N SER A 42 -4.72 8.70 2.30
CA SER A 42 -5.48 7.58 2.86
C SER A 42 -4.98 6.22 2.39
N VAL A 43 -4.34 6.15 1.22
CA VAL A 43 -3.69 4.92 0.74
C VAL A 43 -2.58 4.48 1.71
N LEU A 44 -1.80 5.42 2.24
CA LEU A 44 -0.77 5.13 3.22
C LEU A 44 -1.41 4.70 4.54
N ASP A 45 -2.45 5.40 5.01
CA ASP A 45 -3.18 5.04 6.22
C ASP A 45 -3.75 3.59 6.14
N GLU A 46 -4.29 3.20 4.99
CA GLU A 46 -4.79 1.85 4.73
C GLU A 46 -3.69 0.80 4.77
N LEU A 47 -2.52 1.08 4.18
CA LEU A 47 -1.36 0.17 4.19
C LEU A 47 -0.71 0.08 5.58
N GLU A 48 -0.66 1.19 6.33
CA GLU A 48 -0.12 1.25 7.70
C GLU A 48 -0.93 0.41 8.68
N ALA A 49 -2.20 0.15 8.38
CA ALA A 49 -3.05 -0.73 9.19
C ALA A 49 -2.55 -2.19 9.25
N ILE A 50 -1.68 -2.62 8.33
CA ILE A 50 -1.21 -4.01 8.24
C ILE A 50 0.30 -4.18 8.46
N ALA A 51 1.12 -3.17 8.18
CA ALA A 51 2.57 -3.17 8.45
C ALA A 51 3.08 -1.72 8.42
N PRO A 52 4.26 -1.41 9.00
CA PRO A 52 4.90 -0.10 8.83
C PRO A 52 5.04 0.26 7.34
N VAL A 53 4.86 1.54 7.00
CA VAL A 53 4.96 2.05 5.62
C VAL A 53 6.02 3.15 5.53
N GLU A 54 6.79 3.14 4.44
CA GLU A 54 7.63 4.25 4.01
C GLU A 54 7.29 4.58 2.54
N ALA A 55 7.29 5.85 2.18
CA ALA A 55 6.82 6.34 0.88
C ALA A 55 7.66 7.51 0.33
#